data_AF-A0A937MS00-F1
#
_entry.id   AF-A0A937MS00-F1
#
_cell.length_a   1.000
_cell.length_b   1.000
_cell.length_c   1.000
_cell.angle_alpha   90.00
_cell.angle_beta   90.00
_cell.angle_gamma   90.00
#
_symmetry.space_group_name_H-M   'P 1'
#
loop_
_entity.id
_entity.type
_entity.pdbx_description
1 polymer ?
#
loop_
_entity_poly.entity_id
_entity_poly.type
_entity_poly.pdbx_seq_one_letter_code
_entity_poly.pdbx_strand_id
1 'polypeptide(L)'
;MNLKLISCEIFYREMCAAVARSPHRVDIEFLPKGLHDLPPGEMPSRVQAVIDTVPEGVYDAILLGYGLCNNGLSGITARHCPLILPRAHDCITLFLGSRQRYREVFDSHPGTYFLTSGWIERGETTGELAELSVQKQLGMNQSMQELIEQYGEDNAEYLYETLCNGTKNYNRFAWIPMGVEPVNAG
;
A
#
# COMPACT_ATOMS: atom_id res chain seq x y z
N MET A 1 -1.27 -10.52 26.00
CA MET A 1 -0.18 -9.75 25.40
C MET A 1 -0.64 -8.32 25.17
N ASN A 2 0.28 -7.37 25.25
CA ASN A 2 0.15 -6.00 24.78
C ASN A 2 0.89 -5.88 23.45
N LEU A 3 0.17 -5.56 22.38
CA LEU A 3 0.71 -5.53 21.02
C LEU A 3 0.56 -4.12 20.43
N LYS A 4 1.55 -3.68 19.65
CA LYS A 4 1.45 -2.48 18.81
C LYS A 4 1.28 -2.92 17.37
N LEU A 5 0.19 -2.54 16.71
CA LEU A 5 -0.02 -2.76 15.27
C LEU A 5 0.29 -1.48 14.50
N ILE A 6 1.24 -1.53 13.58
CA ILE A 6 1.50 -0.48 12.60
C ILE A 6 1.06 -1.03 11.24
N SER A 7 0.04 -0.45 10.62
CA SER A 7 -0.60 -1.03 9.42
C SER A 7 -0.75 -0.01 8.30
N CYS A 8 -0.77 -0.49 7.05
CA CYS A 8 -1.22 0.32 5.94
C CYS A 8 -2.71 0.65 6.15
N GLU A 9 -3.11 1.90 5.94
CA GLU A 9 -4.50 2.32 6.12
C GLU A 9 -5.49 1.67 5.16
N ILE A 10 -5.02 1.02 4.09
CA ILE A 10 -5.90 0.24 3.20
C ILE A 10 -6.47 -1.00 3.90
N PHE A 11 -5.88 -1.46 5.01
CA PHE A 11 -6.42 -2.56 5.82
C PHE A 11 -7.27 -2.06 7.00
N TYR A 12 -7.67 -0.79 7.02
CA TYR A 12 -8.29 -0.18 8.18
C TYR A 12 -9.46 -1.02 8.73
N ARG A 13 -10.39 -1.43 7.85
CA ARG A 13 -11.57 -2.19 8.25
C ARG A 13 -11.20 -3.58 8.76
N GLU A 14 -10.32 -4.27 8.03
CA GLU A 14 -9.88 -5.63 8.32
C GLU A 14 -9.13 -5.70 9.67
N MET A 15 -8.22 -4.75 9.90
CA MET A 15 -7.44 -4.68 11.13
C MET A 15 -8.30 -4.26 12.32
N CYS A 16 -9.17 -3.24 12.17
CA CYS A 16 -10.11 -2.88 13.24
C CYS A 16 -11.03 -4.07 13.60
N ALA A 17 -11.56 -4.77 12.61
CA ALA A 17 -12.41 -5.94 12.82
C ALA A 17 -11.65 -7.08 13.52
N ALA A 18 -10.40 -7.36 13.11
CA ALA A 18 -9.57 -8.38 13.74
C ALA A 18 -9.20 -8.02 15.18
N VAL A 19 -8.79 -6.77 15.42
CA VAL A 19 -8.42 -6.28 16.76
C VAL A 19 -9.59 -6.29 17.72
N ALA A 20 -10.79 -5.90 17.28
CA ALA A 20 -11.99 -5.93 18.11
C ALA A 20 -12.37 -7.34 18.61
N ARG A 21 -11.89 -8.40 17.94
CA ARG A 21 -12.10 -9.80 18.32
C ARG A 21 -10.87 -10.46 18.94
N SER A 22 -9.78 -9.71 19.12
CA SER A 22 -8.53 -10.24 19.64
C SER A 22 -8.65 -10.53 21.14
N PRO A 23 -8.09 -11.64 21.65
CA PRO A 23 -7.92 -11.86 23.09
C PRO A 23 -6.77 -11.03 23.69
N HIS A 24 -6.07 -10.24 22.87
CA HIS A 24 -4.95 -9.41 23.28
C HIS A 24 -5.30 -7.93 23.16
N ARG A 25 -4.66 -7.10 24.00
CA ARG A 25 -4.74 -5.65 23.84
C ARG A 25 -3.86 -5.25 22.66
N VAL A 26 -4.44 -4.58 21.69
CA VAL A 26 -3.73 -4.11 20.49
C VAL A 26 -3.95 -2.61 20.32
N ASP A 27 -2.89 -1.84 20.46
CA ASP A 27 -2.90 -0.43 20.11
C ASP A 27 -2.54 -0.30 18.63
N ILE A 28 -3.39 0.38 17.84
CA ILE A 28 -3.27 0.44 16.38
C ILE A 28 -2.79 1.83 15.95
N GLU A 29 -1.91 1.85 14.96
CA GLU A 29 -1.53 3.04 14.20
C GLU A 29 -1.54 2.73 12.71
N PHE A 30 -2.27 3.55 11.95
CA PHE A 30 -2.33 3.43 10.49
C PHE A 30 -1.43 4.47 9.85
N LEU A 31 -0.64 4.06 8.85
CA LEU A 31 0.12 4.99 8.04
C LEU A 31 -0.52 5.14 6.64
N PRO A 32 -0.31 6.29 5.99
CA PRO A 32 -0.95 6.61 4.73
C PRO A 32 -0.65 5.58 3.63
N LYS A 33 -1.63 5.29 2.77
CA LYS A 33 -1.47 4.34 1.66
C LYS A 33 -0.34 4.79 0.73
N GLY A 34 -0.20 6.10 0.51
CA GLY A 34 0.75 6.70 -0.42
C GLY A 34 2.22 6.43 -0.12
N LEU A 35 2.54 5.84 1.06
CA LEU A 35 3.91 5.41 1.35
C LEU A 35 4.44 4.42 0.30
N HIS A 36 3.60 3.52 -0.23
CA HIS A 36 4.05 2.54 -1.23
C HIS A 36 4.37 3.15 -2.60
N ASP A 37 3.92 4.39 -2.85
CA ASP A 37 4.16 5.13 -4.09
C ASP A 37 5.46 5.94 -4.02
N LEU A 38 6.15 5.96 -2.87
CA LEU A 38 7.36 6.75 -2.67
C LEU A 38 8.60 6.08 -3.30
N PRO A 39 9.65 6.88 -3.59
CA PRO A 39 10.93 6.35 -4.05
C PRO A 39 11.55 5.33 -3.10
N PRO A 40 12.41 4.42 -3.60
CA PRO A 40 13.08 3.43 -2.76
C PRO A 40 13.78 4.05 -1.54
N GLY A 41 13.54 3.48 -0.36
CA GLY A 41 14.14 3.94 0.91
C GLY A 41 13.27 4.90 1.73
N GLU A 42 12.33 5.62 1.11
CA GLU A 42 11.42 6.53 1.81
C GLU A 42 10.43 5.79 2.72
N MET A 43 9.73 4.78 2.19
CA MET A 43 8.78 3.99 2.98
C MET A 43 9.44 3.28 4.17
N PRO A 44 10.58 2.56 4.01
CA PRO A 44 11.29 1.98 5.16
C PRO A 44 11.66 3.01 6.20
N SER A 45 12.13 4.20 5.80
CA SER A 45 12.52 5.27 6.73
C SER A 45 11.33 5.78 7.55
N ARG A 46 10.18 6.00 6.90
CA ARG A 46 8.95 6.46 7.57
C ARG A 46 8.36 5.40 8.50
N VAL A 47 8.37 4.14 8.09
CA VAL A 47 7.94 3.02 8.95
C VAL A 47 8.90 2.85 10.13
N GLN A 48 10.21 2.92 9.91
CA GLN A 48 11.22 2.83 10.97
C GLN A 48 11.06 3.97 11.98
N ALA A 49 10.80 5.20 11.54
CA ALA A 49 10.56 6.33 12.44
C ALA A 49 9.41 6.06 13.41
N VAL A 50 8.32 5.44 12.93
CA VAL A 50 7.18 5.03 13.77
C VAL A 50 7.58 3.91 14.73
N ILE A 51 8.30 2.89 14.25
CA ILE A 51 8.82 1.80 15.09
C ILE A 51 9.72 2.34 16.20
N ASP A 52 10.55 3.34 15.91
CA ASP A 52 11.48 3.92 16.88
C ASP A 52 10.79 4.71 18.00
N THR A 53 9.54 5.16 17.77
CA THR A 53 8.71 5.78 18.82
C THR A 53 8.14 4.78 19.82
N VAL A 54 8.19 3.47 19.53
CA VAL A 54 7.59 2.46 20.38
C VAL A 54 8.39 2.33 21.69
N PRO A 55 7.78 2.58 22.86
CA PRO A 55 8.48 2.57 24.14
C PRO A 55 8.92 1.16 24.55
N GLU A 56 10.13 1.07 25.10
CA GLU A 56 10.66 -0.16 25.69
C GLU A 56 9.80 -0.63 26.88
N GLY A 57 9.60 -1.94 26.99
CA GLY A 57 8.87 -2.57 28.11
C GLY A 57 7.35 -2.42 28.10
N VAL A 58 6.76 -1.74 27.10
CA VAL A 58 5.30 -1.55 27.01
C VAL A 58 4.61 -2.64 26.20
N TYR A 59 5.24 -3.06 25.09
CA TYR A 59 4.67 -4.02 24.14
C TYR A 59 5.50 -5.30 24.08
N ASP A 60 4.82 -6.44 24.00
CA ASP A 60 5.42 -7.76 23.84
C ASP A 60 5.95 -7.96 22.41
N ALA A 61 5.31 -7.32 21.41
CA ALA A 61 5.71 -7.34 20.00
C ALA A 61 5.10 -6.18 19.21
N ILE A 62 5.75 -5.84 18.10
CA ILE A 62 5.23 -4.93 17.07
C ILE A 62 4.76 -5.76 15.88
N LEU A 63 3.49 -5.62 15.52
CA LEU A 63 2.85 -6.25 14.36
C LEU A 63 2.87 -5.28 13.18
N LEU A 64 3.18 -5.78 11.98
CA LEU A 64 3.12 -5.01 10.74
C LEU A 64 1.97 -5.48 9.85
N GLY A 65 0.96 -4.63 9.70
CA GLY A 65 -0.14 -4.81 8.75
C GLY A 65 0.24 -4.35 7.35
N TYR A 66 1.28 -4.96 6.78
CA TYR A 66 1.87 -4.59 5.49
C TYR A 66 2.34 -5.83 4.73
N GLY A 67 2.26 -5.79 3.40
CA GLY A 67 3.13 -6.60 2.56
C GLY A 67 4.49 -5.91 2.35
N LEU A 68 5.39 -6.54 1.59
CA LEU A 68 6.70 -5.98 1.33
C LEU A 68 6.66 -4.68 0.49
N CYS A 69 5.65 -4.49 -0.38
CA CYS A 69 5.32 -3.25 -1.10
C CYS A 69 6.54 -2.50 -1.64
N ASN A 70 7.13 -3.01 -2.73
CA ASN A 70 8.35 -2.45 -3.33
C ASN A 70 9.53 -2.32 -2.33
N ASN A 71 9.74 -3.35 -1.51
CA ASN A 71 10.75 -3.36 -0.44
C ASN A 71 10.55 -2.30 0.65
N GLY A 72 9.34 -1.77 0.81
CA GLY A 72 8.94 -0.80 1.82
C GLY A 72 9.15 -1.23 3.28
N LEU A 73 9.36 -2.53 3.53
CA LEU A 73 9.71 -3.06 4.84
C LEU A 73 11.14 -3.63 4.92
N SER A 74 11.94 -3.50 3.86
CA SER A 74 13.29 -4.09 3.84
C SER A 74 14.21 -3.33 4.79
N GLY A 75 14.91 -4.08 5.66
CA GLY A 75 15.91 -3.51 6.57
C GLY A 75 15.36 -2.82 7.82
N ILE A 76 14.04 -2.79 8.03
CA ILE A 76 13.46 -2.26 9.27
C ILE A 76 13.79 -3.17 10.45
N THR A 77 13.94 -2.58 11.64
CA THR A 77 14.34 -3.29 12.86
C THR A 77 13.60 -2.75 14.08
N ALA A 78 13.44 -3.58 15.10
CA ALA A 78 13.02 -3.14 16.43
C ALA A 78 14.11 -3.53 17.43
N ARG A 79 14.34 -2.64 18.40
CA ARG A 79 15.45 -2.76 19.36
C ARG A 79 15.13 -3.71 20.52
N HIS A 80 13.91 -3.62 21.05
CA HIS A 80 13.58 -4.18 22.38
C HIS A 80 12.44 -5.22 22.35
N CYS A 81 11.76 -5.41 21.22
CA CYS A 81 10.74 -6.45 21.06
C CYS A 81 10.74 -7.01 19.63
N PRO A 82 10.15 -8.20 19.39
CA PRO A 82 10.07 -8.78 18.06
C PRO A 82 9.20 -7.96 17.10
N LEU A 83 9.63 -7.90 15.84
CA LEU A 83 8.78 -7.52 14.72
C LEU A 83 8.11 -8.75 14.12
N ILE A 84 6.78 -8.69 13.98
CA ILE A 84 5.97 -9.76 13.37
C ILE A 84 5.31 -9.18 12.13
N LEU A 85 5.60 -9.78 10.98
CA LEU A 85 5.07 -9.36 9.69
C LEU A 85 4.66 -10.57 8.86
N PRO A 86 3.64 -10.44 8.00
CA PRO A 86 3.24 -11.52 7.13
C PRO A 86 4.24 -11.68 5.97
N ARG A 87 4.38 -12.91 5.48
CA ARG A 87 5.23 -13.20 4.30
C ARG A 87 4.45 -12.94 3.02
N ALA A 88 4.44 -11.68 2.58
CA ALA A 88 3.71 -11.23 1.39
C ALA A 88 4.54 -10.24 0.56
N HIS A 89 4.43 -10.31 -0.77
CA HIS A 89 5.14 -9.40 -1.68
C HIS A 89 4.56 -7.98 -1.64
N ASP A 90 3.25 -7.87 -1.44
CA ASP A 90 2.51 -6.62 -1.36
C ASP A 90 1.23 -6.82 -0.55
N CYS A 91 0.48 -5.74 -0.35
CA CYS A 91 -0.78 -5.81 0.35
C CYS A 91 -1.86 -6.58 -0.41
N ILE A 92 -1.80 -6.66 -1.74
CA ILE A 92 -2.76 -7.44 -2.55
C ILE A 92 -2.63 -8.93 -2.23
N THR A 93 -1.41 -9.44 -2.08
CA THR A 93 -1.13 -10.81 -1.66
C THR A 93 -1.82 -11.14 -0.33
N LEU A 94 -1.84 -10.19 0.62
CA LEU A 94 -2.53 -10.35 1.90
C LEU A 94 -4.05 -10.37 1.74
N PHE A 95 -4.62 -9.47 0.95
CA PHE A 95 -6.06 -9.46 0.66
C PHE A 95 -6.52 -10.76 -0.01
N LEU A 96 -5.71 -11.32 -0.92
CA LEU A 96 -6.00 -12.61 -1.54
C LEU A 96 -5.82 -13.80 -0.57
N GLY A 97 -5.17 -13.59 0.57
CA GLY A 97 -4.93 -14.59 1.61
C GLY A 97 -3.97 -15.71 1.21
N SER A 98 -3.37 -15.65 0.01
CA SER A 98 -2.51 -16.71 -0.50
C SER A 98 -1.57 -16.20 -1.58
N ARG A 99 -0.27 -16.47 -1.39
CA ARG A 99 0.76 -16.26 -2.42
C ARG A 99 0.46 -17.05 -3.70
N GLN A 100 -0.08 -18.26 -3.56
CA GLN A 100 -0.45 -19.09 -4.71
C GLN A 100 -1.60 -18.45 -5.49
N ARG A 101 -2.66 -18.00 -4.80
CA ARG A 101 -3.79 -17.33 -5.45
C ARG A 101 -3.37 -16.01 -6.12
N TYR A 102 -2.51 -15.23 -5.47
CA TYR A 102 -1.90 -14.05 -6.08
C TYR A 102 -1.18 -14.42 -7.38
N ARG A 103 -0.35 -15.46 -7.35
CA ARG A 103 0.41 -15.91 -8.51
C ARG A 103 -0.48 -16.39 -9.65
N GLU A 104 -1.52 -17.17 -9.34
CA GLU A 104 -2.50 -17.64 -10.32
C GLU A 104 -3.20 -16.47 -11.04
N VAL A 105 -3.63 -15.44 -10.30
CA VAL A 105 -4.26 -14.25 -10.91
C VAL A 105 -3.24 -13.46 -11.73
N PHE A 106 -2.03 -13.25 -11.21
CA PHE A 106 -0.98 -12.52 -11.91
C PHE A 106 -0.59 -13.18 -13.23
N ASP A 107 -0.38 -14.50 -13.23
CA ASP A 107 0.05 -15.24 -14.42
C ASP A 107 -1.08 -15.35 -15.45
N SER A 108 -2.35 -15.43 -15.02
CA SER A 108 -3.50 -15.55 -15.93
C SER A 108 -4.06 -14.21 -16.41
N HIS A 109 -3.92 -13.15 -15.61
CA HIS A 109 -4.50 -11.82 -15.87
C HIS A 109 -3.56 -10.70 -15.36
N PRO A 110 -2.38 -10.50 -15.97
CA PRO A 110 -1.38 -9.54 -15.50
C PRO A 110 -1.88 -8.08 -15.53
N GLY A 111 -2.86 -7.75 -16.37
CA GLY A 111 -3.51 -6.43 -16.45
C GLY A 111 -4.65 -6.21 -15.45
N THR A 112 -4.65 -6.91 -14.31
CA THR A 112 -5.69 -6.77 -13.29
C THR A 112 -5.38 -5.59 -12.36
N TYR A 113 -6.28 -4.62 -12.30
CA TYR A 113 -6.31 -3.56 -11.30
C TYR A 113 -7.17 -4.00 -10.12
N PHE A 114 -6.57 -4.16 -8.95
CA PHE A 114 -7.26 -4.65 -7.75
C PHE A 114 -7.88 -3.52 -6.95
N LEU A 115 -9.10 -3.74 -6.47
CA LEU A 115 -9.82 -2.84 -5.59
C LEU A 115 -10.27 -3.58 -4.33
N THR A 116 -10.16 -2.89 -3.19
CA THR A 116 -10.73 -3.30 -1.89
C THR A 116 -11.42 -2.09 -1.26
N SER A 117 -12.16 -2.28 -0.16
CA SER A 117 -12.80 -1.16 0.53
C SER A 117 -11.78 -0.09 0.91
N GLY A 118 -10.62 -0.47 1.42
CA GLY A 118 -9.60 0.50 1.83
C GLY A 118 -9.02 1.29 0.67
N TRP A 119 -8.84 0.69 -0.51
CA TRP A 119 -8.39 1.43 -1.70
C TRP A 119 -9.40 2.49 -2.14
N ILE A 120 -10.69 2.20 -2.03
CA ILE A 120 -11.76 3.13 -2.41
C ILE A 120 -11.97 4.19 -1.32
N GLU A 121 -12.09 3.78 -0.06
CA GLU A 121 -12.42 4.66 1.08
C GLU A 121 -11.29 5.62 1.46
N ARG A 122 -10.03 5.30 1.14
CA ARG A 122 -8.87 6.16 1.44
C ARG A 122 -8.54 7.15 0.32
N GLY A 123 -9.30 7.13 -0.78
CA GLY A 123 -9.23 8.12 -1.85
C GLY A 123 -7.87 8.18 -2.53
N GLU A 124 -7.50 9.36 -2.99
CA GLU A 124 -6.20 9.62 -3.62
C GLU A 124 -5.14 10.03 -2.59
N THR A 125 -3.87 9.81 -2.92
CA THR A 125 -2.76 10.30 -2.11
C THR A 125 -2.63 11.82 -2.33
N THR A 126 -2.60 12.62 -1.27
CA THR A 126 -2.54 14.10 -1.36
C THR A 126 -1.34 14.68 -0.61
N GLY A 127 -1.03 15.96 -0.84
CA GLY A 127 0.00 16.70 -0.10
C GLY A 127 1.42 16.20 -0.40
N GLU A 128 2.30 16.22 0.60
CA GLU A 128 3.71 15.84 0.46
C GLU A 128 3.91 14.48 -0.22
N LEU A 129 3.09 13.47 0.13
CA LEU A 129 3.20 12.13 -0.44
C LEU A 129 2.86 12.11 -1.94
N ALA A 130 1.93 12.94 -2.39
CA ALA A 130 1.61 13.07 -3.81
C ALA A 130 2.77 13.73 -4.57
N GLU A 131 3.38 14.76 -3.97
CA GLU A 131 4.54 15.47 -4.52
C GLU A 131 5.77 14.57 -4.65
N LEU A 132 5.99 13.70 -3.67
CA LEU A 132 7.12 12.77 -3.64
C LEU A 132 6.87 11.47 -4.42
N SER A 133 5.64 11.20 -4.86
CA SER A 133 5.30 9.94 -5.52
C SER A 133 6.13 9.70 -6.78
N VAL A 134 6.52 8.44 -7.01
CA VAL A 134 7.24 8.01 -8.22
C VAL A 134 6.43 8.36 -9.47
N GLN A 135 5.11 8.21 -9.42
CA GLN A 135 4.22 8.59 -10.53
C GLN A 135 4.41 10.06 -10.94
N LYS A 136 4.43 10.98 -9.96
CA LYS A 136 4.64 12.40 -10.24
C LYS A 136 6.06 12.67 -10.72
N GLN A 137 7.07 12.09 -10.07
CA GLN A 137 8.48 12.29 -10.44
C GLN A 137 8.80 11.81 -11.86
N LEU A 138 8.10 10.77 -12.34
CA LEU A 138 8.22 10.24 -13.70
C LEU A 138 7.31 10.95 -14.72
N GLY A 139 6.57 11.97 -14.32
CA GLY A 139 5.68 12.71 -15.23
C GLY A 139 4.39 12.00 -15.60
N MET A 140 4.04 10.89 -14.92
CA MET A 140 2.83 10.10 -15.23
C MET A 140 1.53 10.87 -14.99
N ASN A 141 1.60 11.93 -14.20
CA ASN A 141 0.46 12.80 -13.87
C ASN A 141 0.45 14.10 -14.68
N GLN A 142 1.41 14.29 -15.61
CA GLN A 142 1.46 15.47 -16.47
C GLN A 142 0.41 15.37 -17.59
N SER A 143 -0.19 16.51 -17.91
CA SER A 143 -1.03 16.66 -19.10
C SER A 143 -0.20 16.57 -20.37
N MET A 144 -0.85 16.22 -21.49
CA MET A 144 -0.21 16.22 -22.80
C MET A 144 0.42 17.58 -23.13
N GLN A 145 -0.25 18.69 -22.77
CA GLN A 145 0.27 20.03 -23.02
C GLN A 145 1.58 20.29 -22.28
N GLU A 146 1.65 19.94 -20.99
CA GLU A 146 2.87 20.08 -20.19
C GLU A 146 4.02 19.24 -20.77
N LEU A 147 3.73 18.03 -21.24
CA LEU A 147 4.72 17.17 -21.90
C LEU A 147 5.21 17.78 -23.22
N ILE A 148 4.32 18.36 -24.05
CA ILE A 148 4.69 19.04 -25.31
C ILE A 148 5.58 20.24 -25.04
N GLU A 149 5.24 21.07 -24.06
CA GLU A 149 6.02 22.25 -23.70
C GLU A 149 7.43 21.88 -23.21
N GLN A 150 7.57 20.76 -22.51
CA GLN A 150 8.85 20.32 -21.94
C GLN A 150 9.71 19.50 -22.91
N TYR A 151 9.10 18.66 -23.75
CA TYR A 151 9.81 17.64 -24.54
C TYR A 151 9.59 17.74 -26.05
N GLY A 152 8.68 18.60 -26.52
CA GLY A 152 8.24 18.66 -27.91
C GLY A 152 7.19 17.61 -28.24
N GLU A 153 6.49 17.79 -29.36
CA GLU A 153 5.30 17.01 -29.75
C GLU A 153 5.58 15.50 -29.87
N ASP A 154 6.57 15.11 -30.68
CA ASP A 154 6.91 13.70 -30.91
C ASP A 154 7.28 12.96 -29.61
N ASN A 155 8.07 13.59 -28.74
CA ASN A 155 8.48 12.98 -27.47
C ASN A 155 7.34 12.94 -26.47
N ALA A 156 6.49 13.96 -26.45
CA ALA A 156 5.32 14.02 -25.57
C ALA A 156 4.34 12.90 -25.91
N GLU A 157 4.09 12.64 -27.20
CA GLU A 157 3.24 11.54 -27.64
C GLU A 157 3.82 10.19 -27.17
N TYR A 158 5.12 9.95 -27.38
CA TYR A 158 5.79 8.73 -26.93
C TYR A 158 5.74 8.55 -25.41
N LEU A 159 6.03 9.61 -24.63
CA LEU A 159 6.00 9.57 -23.16
C LEU A 159 4.60 9.31 -22.65
N TYR A 160 3.59 9.99 -23.19
CA TYR A 160 2.20 9.78 -22.80
C TYR A 160 1.73 8.35 -23.09
N GLU A 161 2.06 7.83 -24.28
CA GLU A 161 1.68 6.46 -24.66
C GLU A 161 2.38 5.39 -23.81
N THR A 162 3.60 5.67 -23.34
CA THR A 162 4.42 4.74 -22.57
C THR A 162 4.11 4.77 -21.08
N LEU A 163 3.96 5.97 -20.51
CA LEU A 163 3.92 6.20 -19.06
C LEU A 163 2.51 6.56 -18.55
N CYS A 164 1.71 7.27 -19.34
CA CYS A 164 0.44 7.83 -18.87
C CYS A 164 -0.78 7.01 -19.30
N ASN A 165 -0.70 6.23 -20.39
CA ASN A 165 -1.80 5.39 -20.86
C ASN A 165 -1.98 4.11 -20.04
N GLY A 166 -2.54 4.23 -18.84
CA GLY A 166 -2.80 3.10 -17.94
C GLY A 166 -3.69 2.00 -18.54
N THR A 167 -4.65 2.38 -19.38
CA THR A 167 -5.58 1.42 -20.03
C THR A 167 -4.92 0.49 -21.04
N LYS A 168 -3.71 0.81 -21.51
CA LYS A 168 -2.90 -0.07 -22.36
C LYS A 168 -2.48 -1.34 -21.63
N ASN A 169 -2.19 -1.23 -20.34
CA ASN A 169 -1.65 -2.33 -19.52
C ASN A 169 -2.71 -2.91 -18.56
N TYR A 170 -3.68 -2.11 -18.12
CA TYR A 170 -4.79 -2.56 -17.27
C TYR A 170 -6.07 -2.72 -18.09
N ASN A 171 -6.56 -3.95 -18.17
CA ASN A 171 -7.75 -4.31 -18.96
C ASN A 171 -8.88 -4.96 -18.12
N ARG A 172 -8.66 -5.10 -16.81
CA ARG A 172 -9.59 -5.74 -15.89
C ARG A 172 -9.55 -5.07 -14.53
N PHE A 173 -10.73 -4.83 -13.94
CA PHE A 173 -10.85 -4.54 -12.51
C PHE A 173 -11.23 -5.81 -11.74
N ALA A 174 -10.63 -6.01 -10.57
CA ALA A 174 -10.97 -7.09 -9.66
C ALA A 174 -11.26 -6.54 -8.26
N TRP A 175 -12.51 -6.66 -7.83
CA TRP A 175 -12.91 -6.41 -6.45
C TRP A 175 -12.56 -7.61 -5.57
N ILE A 176 -11.87 -7.37 -4.45
CA ILE A 176 -11.57 -8.40 -3.45
C ILE A 176 -12.48 -8.17 -2.24
N PRO A 177 -13.55 -8.97 -2.06
CA PRO A 177 -14.40 -8.86 -0.89
C PRO A 177 -13.72 -9.45 0.36
N MET A 178 -13.72 -8.69 1.44
CA MET A 178 -13.13 -9.03 2.73
C MET A 178 -14.17 -9.40 3.80
N GLY A 179 -15.46 -9.21 3.50
CA GLY A 179 -16.57 -9.53 4.39
C GLY A 179 -16.72 -8.55 5.57
N VAL A 180 -16.06 -7.39 5.48
CA VAL A 180 -16.10 -6.32 6.50
C VAL A 180 -16.54 -4.99 5.91
N GLU A 181 -16.85 -4.96 4.62
CA GLU A 181 -17.37 -3.80 3.90
C GLU A 181 -18.78 -3.46 4.38
N PRO A 182 -19.24 -2.21 4.15
CA PRO A 182 -20.62 -1.85 4.40
C PRO A 182 -21.54 -2.80 3.62
N VAL A 183 -22.39 -3.53 4.33
CA VAL A 183 -23.55 -4.17 3.69
C VAL A 183 -24.45 -3.04 3.19
N ASN A 184 -24.82 -3.06 1.91
CA ASN A 184 -25.83 -2.13 1.41
C ASN A 184 -27.06 -2.22 2.32
N ALA A 185 -27.37 -1.13 3.02
CA ALA A 185 -28.69 -0.95 3.59
C ALA A 185 -29.63 -0.62 2.42
N GLY A 186 -30.04 -1.64 1.68
CA GLY A 186 -30.88 -1.52 0.49
C GLY A 186 -31.36 -2.87 0.00
#